data_AF-A0A1S7UEF2-F1
#
_entry.id   AF-A0A1S7UEF2-F1
#
_cell.length_a   1.000
_cell.length_b   1.000
_cell.length_c   1.000
_cell.angle_alpha   90.00
_cell.angle_beta   90.00
_cell.angle_gamma   90.00
#
_symmetry.space_group_name_H-M   'P 1'
#
loop_
_entity.id
_entity.type
_entity.pdbx_description
1 polymer ?
#
loop_
_entity_poly.entity_id
_entity_poly.type
_entity_poly.pdbx_seq_one_letter_code
_entity_poly.pdbx_strand_id
1 'polypeptide(L)'
;MFDLSHNRFKRYLKHFFKLKPETNHFFIVAFFHAIAGIALPTKRPLWRWIWNVYRSCLVLHYLLCVVRCFLTIKSGESFNAVLINMHVIFSLTINYTRSLIIGANFKYFVHVKGFINDRKYRNDTKSVEIRQKAYEHSLVVTMIFVANIVFQSISIPSTGMTNTDPFQIPIDLTGLPHFARKIVEMWYNLLFITATYISASNFLSMYLAMVGLRAELRVALDSISSIGDYLDYVDGKDGEFEQGEKFWKELHGELKRSIGHHVEVLVHLDVLKNVTNLSFLLLYYMTMLIVAAGVLILTIYPVVDVFYVFAIDYTIRYLIECFVFCNMVSSLNEVQHAIGETLIHQAWISKLKFTKQFSEHYRAVRACILIELMESQRSLRINCGGMFELTLAKFTRIINTSYSLSLFMANFRN
;
A
#
# COMPACT_ATOMS: atom_id res chain seq x y z
N MET A 1 -39.96 5.87 -5.96
CA MET A 1 -39.14 5.98 -7.19
C MET A 1 -37.63 5.98 -6.88
N PHE A 2 -37.16 6.70 -5.83
CA PHE A 2 -35.75 6.69 -5.40
C PHE A 2 -35.21 5.32 -4.96
N ASP A 3 -35.97 4.51 -4.22
CA ASP A 3 -35.51 3.18 -3.77
C ASP A 3 -35.29 2.17 -4.91
N LEU A 4 -36.10 2.24 -5.97
CA LEU A 4 -35.94 1.39 -7.16
C LEU A 4 -34.70 1.79 -7.97
N SER A 5 -34.40 3.09 -8.06
CA SER A 5 -33.17 3.60 -8.68
C SER A 5 -31.93 3.20 -7.87
N HIS A 6 -31.97 3.38 -6.55
CA HIS A 6 -30.89 2.99 -5.64
C HIS A 6 -30.58 1.49 -5.69
N ASN A 7 -31.61 0.65 -5.72
CA ASN A 7 -31.45 -0.81 -5.80
C ASN A 7 -30.93 -1.27 -7.17
N ARG A 8 -31.31 -0.61 -8.27
CA ARG A 8 -30.73 -0.87 -9.60
C ARG A 8 -29.27 -0.45 -9.66
N PHE A 9 -28.94 0.73 -9.11
CA PHE A 9 -27.56 1.23 -9.05
C PHE A 9 -26.67 0.33 -8.20
N LYS A 10 -27.14 -0.12 -7.03
CA LYS A 10 -26.43 -1.10 -6.20
C LYS A 10 -26.20 -2.43 -6.92
N ARG A 11 -27.20 -2.96 -7.65
CA ARG A 11 -27.02 -4.18 -8.46
C ARG A 11 -26.02 -4.00 -9.58
N TYR A 12 -26.05 -2.84 -10.25
CA TYR A 12 -25.11 -2.50 -11.31
C TYR A 12 -23.67 -2.40 -10.78
N LEU A 13 -23.46 -1.67 -9.67
CA LEU A 13 -22.17 -1.60 -8.97
C LEU A 13 -21.69 -2.98 -8.54
N LYS A 14 -22.57 -3.81 -7.96
CA LYS A 14 -22.22 -5.18 -7.54
C LYS A 14 -21.81 -6.06 -8.71
N HIS A 15 -22.41 -5.88 -9.89
CA HIS A 15 -21.99 -6.59 -11.10
C HIS A 15 -20.64 -6.11 -11.62
N PHE A 16 -20.40 -4.79 -11.58
CA PHE A 16 -19.12 -4.19 -11.98
C PHE A 16 -17.96 -4.56 -11.05
N PHE A 17 -18.25 -4.72 -9.74
CA PHE A 17 -17.27 -5.11 -8.73
C PHE A 17 -17.10 -6.60 -8.54
N LYS A 18 -17.82 -7.44 -9.30
CA LYS A 18 -17.69 -8.90 -9.17
C LYS A 18 -16.31 -9.34 -9.67
N LEU A 19 -15.58 -10.03 -8.80
CA LEU A 19 -14.30 -10.62 -9.13
C LEU A 19 -14.53 -11.80 -10.08
N LYS A 20 -13.89 -11.75 -11.25
CA LYS A 20 -13.84 -12.87 -12.21
C LYS A 20 -12.50 -13.58 -12.10
N PRO A 21 -12.41 -14.86 -12.54
CA PRO A 21 -11.14 -15.59 -12.58
C PRO A 21 -10.05 -14.83 -13.34
N GLU A 22 -10.37 -14.30 -14.53
CA GLU A 22 -9.44 -13.52 -15.34
C GLU A 22 -9.20 -12.06 -14.89
N THR A 23 -9.87 -11.58 -13.84
CA THR A 23 -9.72 -10.18 -13.40
C THR A 23 -8.32 -9.92 -12.85
N ASN A 24 -7.60 -8.95 -13.42
CA ASN A 24 -6.31 -8.51 -12.88
C ASN A 24 -6.50 -7.44 -11.80
N HIS A 25 -6.18 -7.78 -10.54
CA HIS A 25 -6.29 -6.88 -9.38
C HIS A 25 -5.46 -5.59 -9.54
N PHE A 26 -4.44 -5.60 -10.38
CA PHE A 26 -3.45 -4.54 -10.52
C PHE A 26 -3.49 -3.87 -11.89
N PHE A 27 -4.60 -3.99 -12.64
CA PHE A 27 -4.72 -3.39 -13.97
C PHE A 27 -4.56 -1.87 -13.92
N ILE A 28 -5.27 -1.20 -13.01
CA ILE A 28 -5.22 0.25 -12.84
C ILE A 28 -3.81 0.71 -12.41
N VAL A 29 -3.13 -0.07 -11.58
CA VAL A 29 -1.76 0.23 -11.15
C VAL A 29 -0.79 0.25 -12.32
N ALA A 30 -0.98 -0.61 -13.34
CA ALA A 30 -0.09 -0.61 -14.50
C ALA A 30 -0.15 0.72 -15.29
N PHE A 31 -1.32 1.35 -15.35
CA PHE A 31 -1.47 2.70 -15.91
C PHE A 31 -0.72 3.73 -15.07
N PHE A 32 -0.88 3.69 -13.75
CA PHE A 32 -0.14 4.56 -12.83
C PHE A 32 1.38 4.33 -12.87
N HIS A 33 1.84 3.09 -13.04
CA HIS A 33 3.27 2.77 -13.21
C HIS A 33 3.86 3.36 -14.48
N ALA A 34 3.10 3.37 -15.58
CA ALA A 34 3.54 3.96 -16.83
C ALA A 34 3.73 5.48 -16.68
N ILE A 35 2.74 6.17 -16.10
CA ILE A 35 2.81 7.62 -15.83
C ILE A 35 3.88 7.93 -14.80
N ALA A 36 4.02 7.13 -13.74
CA ALA A 36 5.02 7.36 -12.70
C ALA A 36 6.47 7.10 -13.15
N GLY A 37 6.69 6.65 -14.39
CA GLY A 37 8.02 6.34 -14.90
C GLY A 37 8.63 5.07 -14.28
N ILE A 38 7.80 4.17 -13.74
CA ILE A 38 8.22 2.92 -13.09
C ILE A 38 8.35 1.80 -14.12
N ALA A 39 7.26 1.50 -14.82
CA ALA A 39 7.21 0.41 -15.79
C ALA A 39 6.23 0.72 -16.92
N LEU A 40 6.65 0.50 -18.17
CA LEU A 40 5.82 0.65 -19.35
C LEU A 40 5.61 -0.73 -20.01
N PRO A 41 4.37 -1.23 -20.15
CA PRO A 41 4.13 -2.59 -20.66
C PRO A 41 4.38 -2.78 -22.17
N THR A 42 4.80 -1.73 -22.88
CA THR A 42 5.03 -1.81 -24.34
C THR A 42 6.40 -2.37 -24.71
N LYS A 43 6.45 -3.14 -25.80
CA LYS A 43 7.69 -3.63 -26.43
C LYS A 43 8.16 -2.75 -27.59
N ARG A 44 7.35 -1.78 -28.05
CA ARG A 44 7.67 -0.94 -29.21
C ARG A 44 8.83 0.03 -28.90
N PRO A 45 9.89 0.10 -29.72
CA PRO A 45 11.09 0.89 -29.41
C PRO A 45 10.83 2.39 -29.35
N LEU A 46 10.02 2.92 -30.28
CA LEU A 46 9.65 4.35 -30.31
C LEU A 46 8.99 4.80 -29.00
N TRP A 47 8.00 4.04 -28.52
CA TRP A 47 7.30 4.35 -27.26
C TRP A 47 8.23 4.27 -26.05
N ARG A 48 9.20 3.34 -26.05
CA ARG A 48 10.21 3.27 -24.98
C ARG A 48 11.16 4.46 -25.01
N TRP A 49 11.56 4.91 -26.20
CA TRP A 49 12.37 6.12 -26.34
C TRP A 49 11.64 7.36 -25.82
N ILE A 50 10.39 7.59 -26.25
CA ILE A 50 9.54 8.69 -25.76
C ILE A 50 9.41 8.62 -24.23
N TRP A 51 9.18 7.42 -23.69
CA TRP A 51 9.04 7.23 -22.26
C TRP A 51 10.34 7.49 -21.47
N ASN A 52 11.49 7.13 -22.03
CA ASN A 52 12.79 7.44 -21.43
C ASN A 52 13.05 8.95 -21.43
N VAL A 53 12.73 9.65 -22.53
CA VAL A 53 12.82 11.13 -22.59
C VAL A 53 11.92 11.75 -21.52
N TYR A 54 10.68 11.28 -21.39
CA TYR A 54 9.76 11.71 -20.35
C TYR A 54 10.31 11.49 -18.92
N ARG A 55 10.92 10.33 -18.66
CA ARG A 55 11.59 10.06 -17.36
C ARG A 55 12.76 11.01 -17.11
N SER A 56 13.55 11.33 -18.12
CA SER A 56 14.61 12.33 -18.01
C SER A 56 14.03 13.72 -17.68
N CYS A 57 12.89 14.09 -18.27
CA CYS A 57 12.19 15.33 -17.92
C CYS A 57 11.72 15.35 -16.46
N LEU A 58 11.27 14.22 -15.89
CA LEU A 58 10.91 14.13 -14.47
C LEU A 58 12.10 14.36 -13.54
N VAL A 59 13.26 13.78 -13.87
CA VAL A 59 14.50 14.01 -13.11
C VAL A 59 14.94 15.46 -13.22
N LEU A 60 14.92 16.02 -14.43
CA LEU A 60 15.25 17.43 -14.66
C LEU A 60 14.29 18.35 -13.88
N HIS A 61 13.00 18.05 -13.87
CA HIS A 61 12.00 18.79 -13.11
C HIS A 61 12.31 18.80 -11.61
N TYR A 62 12.65 17.64 -11.04
CA TYR A 62 13.08 17.57 -9.64
C TYR A 62 14.34 18.45 -9.38
N LEU A 63 15.34 18.37 -10.26
CA LEU A 63 16.57 19.18 -10.13
C LEU A 63 16.27 20.68 -10.22
N LEU A 64 15.36 21.10 -11.10
CA LEU A 64 14.93 22.50 -11.19
C LEU A 64 14.27 22.97 -9.90
N CYS A 65 13.41 22.15 -9.27
CA CYS A 65 12.84 22.49 -7.96
C CYS A 65 13.92 22.64 -6.87
N VAL A 66 14.94 21.78 -6.88
CA VAL A 66 16.10 21.89 -5.96
C VAL A 66 16.88 23.18 -6.20
N VAL A 67 17.16 23.52 -7.47
CA VAL A 67 17.83 24.78 -7.84
C VAL A 67 16.99 25.98 -7.40
N ARG A 68 15.67 25.96 -7.60
CA ARG A 68 14.77 27.03 -7.15
C ARG A 68 14.87 27.26 -5.65
N CYS A 69 14.78 26.21 -4.84
CA CYS A 69 14.92 26.32 -3.39
C CYS A 69 16.30 26.87 -2.99
N PHE A 70 17.36 26.43 -3.66
CA PHE A 70 18.71 26.95 -3.40
C PHE A 70 18.83 28.44 -3.72
N LEU A 71 18.24 28.88 -4.84
CA LEU A 71 18.20 30.29 -5.21
C LEU A 71 17.41 31.13 -4.20
N THR A 72 16.25 30.65 -3.75
CA THR A 72 15.45 31.28 -2.68
C THR A 72 16.24 31.41 -1.37
N ILE A 73 17.03 30.40 -0.98
CA ILE A 73 17.91 30.50 0.19
C ILE A 73 19.01 31.55 -0.05
N LYS A 74 19.63 31.55 -1.24
CA LYS A 74 20.74 32.45 -1.57
C LYS A 74 20.30 33.91 -1.71
N SER A 75 19.10 34.16 -2.26
CA SER A 75 18.55 35.50 -2.44
C SER A 75 18.17 36.16 -1.11
N GLY A 76 18.16 35.42 0.00
CA GLY A 76 17.68 35.92 1.28
C GLY A 76 16.19 36.22 1.26
N GLU A 77 15.44 35.52 0.42
CA GLU A 77 13.97 35.59 0.41
C GLU A 77 13.40 35.23 1.78
N SER A 78 12.15 35.65 2.01
CA SER A 78 11.48 35.43 3.29
C SER A 78 11.56 33.98 3.76
N PHE A 79 11.62 33.76 5.08
CA PHE A 79 11.60 32.42 5.67
C PHE A 79 10.42 31.56 5.16
N ASN A 80 9.27 32.20 4.89
CA ASN A 80 8.13 31.55 4.26
C ASN A 80 8.46 30.89 2.93
N ALA A 81 9.11 31.64 2.03
CA ALA A 81 9.43 31.16 0.69
C ALA A 81 10.37 29.96 0.76
N VAL A 82 11.35 29.98 1.66
CA VAL A 82 12.24 28.84 1.92
C VAL A 82 11.44 27.63 2.41
N LEU A 83 10.55 27.81 3.39
CA LEU A 83 9.75 26.73 3.97
C LEU A 83 8.80 26.10 2.95
N ILE A 84 8.16 26.93 2.12
CA ILE A 84 7.30 26.52 1.02
C ILE A 84 8.06 25.68 -0.02
N ASN A 85 9.23 26.15 -0.46
CA ASN A 85 10.07 25.41 -1.41
C ASN A 85 10.57 24.09 -0.82
N MET A 86 10.93 24.07 0.48
CA MET A 86 11.30 22.84 1.19
C MET A 86 10.15 21.83 1.23
N HIS A 87 8.92 22.27 1.48
CA HIS A 87 7.74 21.40 1.48
C HIS A 87 7.51 20.73 0.12
N VAL A 88 7.65 21.50 -0.98
CA VAL A 88 7.59 20.98 -2.35
C VAL A 88 8.71 19.96 -2.60
N ILE A 89 9.95 20.27 -2.22
CA ILE A 89 11.09 19.35 -2.39
C ILE A 89 10.88 18.07 -1.59
N PHE A 90 10.48 18.14 -0.32
CA PHE A 90 10.23 16.94 0.48
C PHE A 90 9.15 16.07 -0.16
N SER A 91 8.06 16.70 -0.63
CA SER A 91 6.94 16.02 -1.31
C SER A 91 7.37 15.35 -2.62
N LEU A 92 8.21 16.00 -3.42
CA LEU A 92 8.77 15.41 -4.65
C LEU A 92 9.80 14.31 -4.33
N THR A 93 10.63 14.52 -3.30
CA THR A 93 11.69 13.58 -2.91
C THR A 93 11.11 12.24 -2.47
N ILE A 94 10.09 12.24 -1.60
CA ILE A 94 9.41 11.00 -1.21
C ILE A 94 8.79 10.30 -2.44
N ASN A 95 8.16 11.06 -3.34
CA ASN A 95 7.50 10.52 -4.51
C ASN A 95 8.46 9.84 -5.48
N TYR A 96 9.51 10.56 -5.92
CA TYR A 96 10.47 10.03 -6.87
C TYR A 96 11.30 8.90 -6.26
N THR A 97 11.76 9.05 -5.02
CA THR A 97 12.58 8.01 -4.38
C THR A 97 11.79 6.72 -4.18
N ARG A 98 10.51 6.78 -3.77
CA ARG A 98 9.66 5.58 -3.68
C ARG A 98 9.40 4.95 -5.04
N SER A 99 9.18 5.74 -6.08
CA SER A 99 9.03 5.21 -7.44
C SER A 99 10.31 4.54 -7.94
N LEU A 100 11.49 5.07 -7.61
CA LEU A 100 12.77 4.43 -7.89
C LEU A 100 12.93 3.11 -7.12
N ILE A 101 12.56 3.07 -5.84
CA ILE A 101 12.58 1.83 -5.03
C ILE A 101 11.67 0.76 -5.63
N ILE A 102 10.44 1.12 -6.00
CA ILE A 102 9.49 0.20 -6.64
C ILE A 102 10.01 -0.24 -8.01
N GLY A 103 10.57 0.67 -8.80
CA GLY A 103 11.17 0.36 -10.11
C GLY A 103 12.36 -0.59 -10.01
N ALA A 104 13.28 -0.33 -9.07
CA ALA A 104 14.45 -1.19 -8.83
C ALA A 104 14.04 -2.60 -8.37
N ASN A 105 12.96 -2.71 -7.62
CA ASN A 105 12.44 -3.97 -7.07
C ASN A 105 11.21 -4.49 -7.86
N PHE A 106 10.98 -4.02 -9.07
CA PHE A 106 9.75 -4.29 -9.81
C PHE A 106 9.54 -5.78 -10.10
N LYS A 107 10.62 -6.54 -10.28
CA LYS A 107 10.57 -8.00 -10.46
C LYS A 107 9.91 -8.70 -9.27
N TYR A 108 10.25 -8.30 -8.05
CA TYR A 108 9.68 -8.86 -6.82
C TYR A 108 8.20 -8.49 -6.70
N PHE A 109 7.85 -7.25 -7.04
CA PHE A 109 6.46 -6.81 -7.09
C PHE A 109 5.61 -7.61 -8.08
N VAL A 110 6.13 -7.86 -9.28
CA VAL A 110 5.46 -8.67 -10.31
C VAL A 110 5.24 -10.10 -9.84
N HIS A 111 6.20 -10.68 -9.10
CA HIS A 111 6.08 -12.02 -8.52
C HIS A 111 4.89 -12.11 -7.55
N VAL A 112 4.81 -11.17 -6.59
CA VAL A 112 3.70 -11.09 -5.62
C VAL A 112 2.36 -10.85 -6.32
N LYS A 113 2.33 -9.98 -7.33
CA LYS A 113 1.14 -9.75 -8.17
C LYS A 113 0.69 -11.01 -8.91
N GLY A 114 1.63 -11.83 -9.37
CA GLY A 114 1.34 -13.11 -10.02
C GLY A 114 0.59 -14.04 -9.06
N PHE A 115 1.14 -14.26 -7.88
CA PHE A 115 0.54 -15.09 -6.83
C PHE A 115 -0.89 -14.65 -6.45
N ILE A 116 -1.10 -13.36 -6.16
CA ILE A 116 -2.43 -12.83 -5.79
C ILE A 116 -3.46 -13.02 -6.91
N ASN A 117 -3.04 -12.92 -8.17
CA ASN A 117 -3.96 -13.09 -9.29
C ASN A 117 -4.25 -14.56 -9.63
N ASP A 118 -3.35 -15.48 -9.29
CA ASP A 118 -3.43 -16.89 -9.67
C ASP A 118 -4.55 -17.64 -8.93
N ARG A 119 -4.77 -17.34 -7.64
CA ARG A 119 -5.89 -17.83 -6.80
C ARG A 119 -6.12 -19.35 -6.90
N LYS A 120 -5.04 -20.12 -7.10
CA LYS A 120 -5.14 -21.57 -7.28
C LYS A 120 -5.52 -22.31 -6.00
N TYR A 121 -5.17 -21.75 -4.85
CA TYR A 121 -5.42 -22.38 -3.57
C TYR A 121 -6.89 -22.22 -3.16
N ARG A 122 -7.65 -23.33 -3.17
CA ARG A 122 -9.04 -23.43 -2.65
C ARG A 122 -10.03 -22.47 -3.32
N ASN A 123 -11.11 -23.00 -3.89
CA ASN A 123 -12.13 -22.22 -4.61
C ASN A 123 -13.55 -22.48 -4.09
N ASP A 124 -13.66 -22.77 -2.80
CA ASP A 124 -14.95 -22.87 -2.11
C ASP A 124 -15.60 -21.49 -1.92
N THR A 125 -16.89 -21.48 -1.58
CA THR A 125 -17.68 -20.24 -1.45
C THR A 125 -17.04 -19.23 -0.50
N LYS A 126 -16.44 -19.69 0.60
CA LYS A 126 -15.87 -18.83 1.65
C LYS A 126 -14.55 -18.19 1.22
N SER A 127 -13.64 -18.95 0.60
CA SER A 127 -12.39 -18.36 0.06
C SER A 127 -12.66 -17.35 -1.05
N VAL A 128 -13.65 -17.62 -1.92
CA VAL A 128 -14.10 -16.67 -2.95
C VAL A 128 -14.67 -15.41 -2.31
N GLU A 129 -15.47 -15.53 -1.24
CA GLU A 129 -16.02 -14.38 -0.52
C GLU A 129 -14.94 -13.52 0.14
N ILE A 130 -13.92 -14.14 0.76
CA ILE A 130 -12.78 -13.43 1.36
C ILE A 130 -12.04 -12.60 0.31
N ARG A 131 -11.72 -13.21 -0.84
CA ARG A 131 -11.05 -12.53 -1.97
C ARG A 131 -11.93 -11.43 -2.58
N GLN A 132 -13.23 -11.69 -2.73
CA GLN A 132 -14.19 -10.72 -3.24
C GLN A 132 -14.25 -9.47 -2.35
N LYS A 133 -14.35 -9.65 -1.02
CA LYS A 133 -14.36 -8.52 -0.07
C LYS A 133 -13.08 -7.70 -0.14
N ALA A 134 -11.92 -8.36 -0.26
CA ALA A 134 -10.64 -7.68 -0.43
C ALA A 134 -10.55 -6.90 -1.75
N TYR A 135 -11.07 -7.47 -2.83
CA TYR A 135 -11.14 -6.83 -4.15
C TYR A 135 -12.08 -5.60 -4.15
N GLU A 136 -13.28 -5.73 -3.59
CA GLU A 136 -14.24 -4.61 -3.46
C GLU A 136 -13.62 -3.45 -2.68
N HIS A 137 -13.00 -3.75 -1.53
CA HIS A 137 -12.32 -2.75 -0.72
C HIS A 137 -11.17 -2.08 -1.50
N SER A 138 -10.39 -2.87 -2.23
CA SER A 138 -9.31 -2.38 -3.09
C SER A 138 -9.79 -1.44 -4.18
N LEU A 139 -10.93 -1.74 -4.81
CA LEU A 139 -11.53 -0.89 -5.82
C LEU A 139 -12.07 0.41 -5.26
N VAL A 140 -12.75 0.37 -4.10
CA VAL A 140 -13.23 1.58 -3.42
C VAL A 140 -12.08 2.53 -3.12
N VAL A 141 -11.00 2.01 -2.51
CA VAL A 141 -9.80 2.82 -2.23
C VAL A 141 -9.19 3.36 -3.53
N THR A 142 -9.07 2.53 -4.56
CA THR A 142 -8.53 2.96 -5.86
C THR A 142 -9.36 4.08 -6.48
N MET A 143 -10.69 3.98 -6.45
CA MET A 143 -11.59 5.02 -6.97
C MET A 143 -11.45 6.33 -6.20
N ILE A 144 -11.30 6.29 -4.87
CA ILE A 144 -11.05 7.49 -4.05
C ILE A 144 -9.77 8.19 -4.51
N PHE A 145 -8.69 7.44 -4.72
CA PHE A 145 -7.42 7.99 -5.22
C PHE A 145 -7.55 8.54 -6.64
N VAL A 146 -8.22 7.83 -7.54
CA VAL A 146 -8.48 8.33 -8.91
C VAL A 146 -9.28 9.64 -8.87
N ALA A 147 -10.32 9.73 -8.04
CA ALA A 147 -11.11 10.93 -7.88
C ALA A 147 -10.27 12.09 -7.31
N ASN A 148 -9.43 11.84 -6.30
CA ASN A 148 -8.51 12.84 -5.75
C ASN A 148 -7.49 13.33 -6.78
N ILE A 149 -6.94 12.45 -7.61
CA ILE A 149 -6.00 12.83 -8.69
C ILE A 149 -6.70 13.68 -9.74
N VAL A 150 -7.91 13.29 -10.18
CA VAL A 150 -8.67 14.07 -11.15
C VAL A 150 -8.99 15.45 -10.58
N PHE A 151 -9.41 15.51 -9.32
CA PHE A 151 -9.63 16.77 -8.61
C PHE A 151 -8.35 17.62 -8.61
N GLN A 152 -7.22 17.10 -8.15
CA GLN A 152 -5.96 17.85 -8.11
C GLN A 152 -5.49 18.28 -9.51
N SER A 153 -5.64 17.42 -10.52
CA SER A 153 -5.26 17.71 -11.91
C SER A 153 -6.07 18.87 -12.51
N ILE A 154 -7.31 19.06 -12.07
CA ILE A 154 -8.18 20.18 -12.48
C ILE A 154 -7.92 21.41 -11.59
N SER A 155 -7.77 21.22 -10.28
CA SER A 155 -7.65 22.29 -9.31
C SER A 155 -6.31 23.03 -9.40
N ILE A 156 -5.19 22.33 -9.63
CA ILE A 156 -3.86 22.95 -9.76
C ILE A 156 -3.82 24.03 -10.86
N PRO A 157 -4.21 23.74 -12.13
CA PRO A 157 -4.19 24.76 -13.17
C PRO A 157 -5.33 25.78 -13.02
N SER A 158 -6.51 25.39 -12.52
CA SER A 158 -7.66 26.31 -12.44
C SER A 158 -7.53 27.37 -11.35
N THR A 159 -6.76 27.09 -10.29
CA THR A 159 -6.56 28.01 -9.15
C THR A 159 -5.39 28.95 -9.34
N GLY A 160 -4.64 28.86 -10.45
CA GLY A 160 -3.45 29.65 -10.67
C GLY A 160 -2.27 29.27 -9.78
N MET A 161 -2.30 28.10 -9.13
CA MET A 161 -1.23 27.61 -8.25
C MET A 161 0.14 27.58 -8.95
N THR A 162 0.14 27.27 -10.25
CA THR A 162 1.33 27.27 -11.11
C THR A 162 1.99 28.64 -11.25
N ASN A 163 1.29 29.73 -10.92
CA ASN A 163 1.82 31.09 -10.97
C ASN A 163 2.50 31.48 -9.65
N THR A 164 2.37 30.67 -8.59
CA THR A 164 3.01 30.94 -7.30
C THR A 164 4.50 30.61 -7.35
N ASP A 165 5.31 31.35 -6.60
CA ASP A 165 6.78 31.30 -6.62
C ASP A 165 7.44 29.91 -6.61
N PRO A 166 6.99 28.89 -5.84
CA PRO A 166 7.64 27.57 -5.87
C PRO A 166 7.38 26.77 -7.15
N PHE A 167 6.36 27.13 -7.94
CA PHE A 167 6.00 26.46 -9.20
C PHE A 167 6.47 27.22 -10.44
N GLN A 168 7.26 28.28 -10.27
CA GLN A 168 7.87 28.99 -11.39
C GLN A 168 9.22 28.36 -11.77
N ILE A 169 9.56 28.43 -13.05
CA ILE A 169 10.84 27.92 -13.56
C ILE A 169 11.97 28.83 -13.04
N PRO A 170 13.04 28.30 -12.43
CA PRO A 170 14.13 29.10 -11.86
C PRO A 170 15.10 29.70 -12.89
N ILE A 171 14.76 29.64 -14.19
CA ILE A 171 15.64 30.03 -15.30
C ILE A 171 14.96 31.17 -16.05
N ASP A 172 15.72 32.21 -16.37
CA ASP A 172 15.23 33.30 -17.19
C ASP A 172 15.01 32.81 -18.64
N LEU A 173 13.75 32.92 -19.10
CA LEU A 173 13.32 32.54 -20.45
C LEU A 173 13.11 33.75 -21.37
N THR A 174 13.54 34.95 -20.97
CA THR A 174 13.36 36.20 -21.75
C THR A 174 13.97 36.14 -23.15
N GLY A 175 15.04 35.35 -23.35
CA GLY A 175 15.68 35.15 -24.66
C GLY A 175 14.90 34.27 -25.65
N LEU A 176 13.83 33.61 -25.22
CA LEU A 176 13.03 32.74 -26.09
C LEU A 176 11.85 33.50 -26.73
N PRO A 177 11.44 33.12 -27.96
CA PRO A 177 10.19 33.61 -28.54
C PRO A 177 8.99 33.31 -27.62
N HIS A 178 8.02 34.24 -27.56
CA HIS A 178 6.86 34.14 -26.67
C HIS A 178 6.13 32.78 -26.75
N PHE A 179 5.98 32.23 -27.95
CA PHE A 179 5.36 30.92 -28.16
C PHE A 179 6.16 29.78 -27.53
N ALA A 180 7.49 29.78 -27.72
CA ALA A 180 8.37 28.76 -27.14
C ALA A 180 8.38 28.83 -25.61
N ARG A 181 8.41 30.05 -25.03
CA ARG A 181 8.31 30.26 -23.59
C ARG A 181 7.04 29.66 -23.00
N LYS A 182 5.87 29.96 -23.59
CA LYS A 182 4.58 29.41 -23.14
C LYS A 182 4.53 27.88 -23.22
N ILE A 183 5.14 27.28 -24.25
CA ILE A 183 5.22 25.82 -24.36
C ILE A 183 6.05 25.23 -23.22
N VAL A 184 7.23 25.81 -22.94
CA VAL A 184 8.12 25.34 -21.87
C VAL A 184 7.44 25.46 -20.50
N GLU A 185 6.79 26.59 -20.21
CA GLU A 185 6.00 26.81 -18.99
C GLU A 185 4.86 25.78 -18.85
N MET A 186 4.10 25.55 -19.92
CA MET A 186 3.01 24.56 -19.92
C MET A 186 3.52 23.14 -19.64
N TRP A 187 4.62 22.72 -20.28
CA TRP A 187 5.21 21.41 -20.05
C TRP A 187 5.75 21.26 -18.63
N TYR A 188 6.44 22.28 -18.11
CA TYR A 188 6.93 22.29 -16.74
C TYR A 188 5.77 22.13 -15.73
N ASN A 189 4.70 22.90 -15.90
CA ASN A 189 3.51 22.83 -15.06
C ASN A 189 2.81 21.46 -15.12
N LEU A 190 2.78 20.82 -16.29
CA LEU A 190 2.22 19.47 -16.45
C LEU A 190 2.99 18.40 -15.63
N LEU A 191 4.28 18.62 -15.38
CA LEU A 191 5.09 17.70 -14.57
C LEU A 191 4.75 17.79 -13.07
N PHE A 192 4.18 18.89 -12.58
CA PHE A 192 3.62 18.94 -11.22
C PHE A 192 2.34 18.12 -11.10
N ILE A 193 1.47 18.17 -12.11
CA ILE A 193 0.27 17.32 -12.15
C ILE A 193 0.69 15.85 -12.11
N THR A 194 1.73 15.49 -12.84
CA THR A 194 2.30 14.14 -12.84
C THR A 194 2.72 13.65 -11.44
N ALA A 195 3.16 14.53 -10.55
CA ALA A 195 3.55 14.16 -9.19
C ALA A 195 2.38 13.54 -8.39
N THR A 196 1.14 13.93 -8.67
CA THR A 196 -0.07 13.35 -8.05
C THR A 196 -0.26 11.88 -8.46
N TYR A 197 -0.05 11.59 -9.75
CA TYR A 197 -0.09 10.23 -10.30
C TYR A 197 1.04 9.37 -9.75
N ILE A 198 2.25 9.93 -9.62
CA ILE A 198 3.39 9.26 -8.97
C ILE A 198 3.04 8.86 -7.53
N SER A 199 2.43 9.77 -6.78
CA SER A 199 2.10 9.49 -5.39
C SER A 199 1.03 8.40 -5.24
N ALA A 200 -0.02 8.45 -6.05
CA ALA A 200 -1.04 7.41 -6.09
C ALA A 200 -0.46 6.06 -6.53
N SER A 201 0.43 6.06 -7.52
CA SER A 201 1.17 4.88 -7.95
C SER A 201 1.94 4.24 -6.80
N ASN A 202 2.70 5.04 -6.06
CA ASN A 202 3.50 4.57 -4.92
C ASN A 202 2.63 3.97 -3.81
N PHE A 203 1.48 4.59 -3.51
CA PHE A 203 0.53 4.09 -2.52
C PHE A 203 -0.13 2.79 -3.00
N LEU A 204 -0.81 2.83 -4.14
CA LEU A 204 -1.63 1.72 -4.65
C LEU A 204 -0.81 0.45 -4.89
N SER A 205 0.45 0.59 -5.34
CA SER A 205 1.33 -0.56 -5.53
C SER A 205 1.48 -1.39 -4.26
N MET A 206 1.92 -0.77 -3.17
CA MET A 206 2.13 -1.48 -1.91
C MET A 206 0.81 -1.85 -1.24
N TYR A 207 -0.18 -0.95 -1.28
CA TYR A 207 -1.48 -1.16 -0.67
C TYR A 207 -2.18 -2.40 -1.24
N LEU A 208 -2.27 -2.50 -2.57
CA LEU A 208 -2.95 -3.63 -3.22
C LEU A 208 -2.20 -4.96 -3.03
N ALA A 209 -0.87 -4.93 -3.01
CA ALA A 209 -0.08 -6.12 -2.69
C ALA A 209 -0.35 -6.61 -1.26
N MET A 210 -0.35 -5.71 -0.28
CA MET A 210 -0.63 -6.09 1.12
C MET A 210 -2.07 -6.53 1.34
N VAL A 211 -3.06 -5.85 0.74
CA VAL A 211 -4.47 -6.27 0.83
C VAL A 211 -4.67 -7.65 0.22
N GLY A 212 -4.05 -7.92 -0.93
CA GLY A 212 -4.10 -9.24 -1.57
C GLY A 212 -3.45 -10.33 -0.72
N LEU A 213 -2.24 -10.09 -0.21
CA LEU A 213 -1.58 -11.06 0.68
C LEU A 213 -2.36 -11.28 1.99
N ARG A 214 -2.96 -10.23 2.56
CA ARG A 214 -3.82 -10.36 3.73
C ARG A 214 -5.06 -11.20 3.43
N ALA A 215 -5.62 -11.08 2.23
CA ALA A 215 -6.75 -11.90 1.82
C ALA A 215 -6.35 -13.39 1.74
N GLU A 216 -5.21 -13.71 1.12
CA GLU A 216 -4.71 -15.09 1.06
C GLU A 216 -4.34 -15.63 2.46
N LEU A 217 -3.78 -14.79 3.35
CA LEU A 217 -3.54 -15.19 4.75
C LEU A 217 -4.85 -15.52 5.49
N ARG A 218 -5.93 -14.77 5.22
CA ARG A 218 -7.26 -15.08 5.75
C ARG A 218 -7.85 -16.36 5.14
N VAL A 219 -7.54 -16.67 3.88
CA VAL A 219 -7.92 -17.96 3.27
C VAL A 219 -7.17 -19.11 3.95
N ALA A 220 -5.89 -18.93 4.31
CA ALA A 220 -5.14 -19.91 5.08
C ALA A 220 -5.76 -20.13 6.48
N LEU A 221 -6.07 -19.04 7.19
CA LEU A 221 -6.78 -19.07 8.47
C LEU A 221 -8.11 -19.83 8.37
N ASP A 222 -8.93 -19.49 7.37
CA ASP A 222 -10.20 -20.15 7.13
C ASP A 222 -10.01 -21.65 6.86
N SER A 223 -8.98 -21.99 6.07
CA SER A 223 -8.65 -23.38 5.76
C SER A 223 -8.36 -24.20 7.01
N ILE A 224 -7.53 -23.67 7.91
CA ILE A 224 -7.22 -24.30 9.19
C ILE A 224 -8.47 -24.42 10.07
N SER A 225 -9.31 -23.38 10.10
CA SER A 225 -10.55 -23.41 10.88
C SER A 225 -11.53 -24.50 10.43
N SER A 226 -11.53 -24.81 9.13
CA SER A 226 -12.46 -25.79 8.52
C SER A 226 -11.98 -27.25 8.61
N ILE A 227 -10.79 -27.50 9.15
CA ILE A 227 -10.27 -28.88 9.29
C ILE A 227 -11.20 -29.72 10.17
N GLY A 228 -11.72 -29.15 11.27
CA GLY A 228 -12.66 -29.85 12.15
C GLY A 228 -13.94 -30.29 11.44
N ASP A 229 -14.58 -29.37 10.73
CA ASP A 229 -15.82 -29.65 9.97
C ASP A 229 -15.60 -30.74 8.91
N TYR A 230 -14.43 -30.76 8.28
CA TYR A 230 -14.08 -31.79 7.31
C TYR A 230 -13.85 -33.15 7.96
N LEU A 231 -13.18 -33.20 9.11
CA LEU A 231 -12.94 -34.45 9.83
C LEU A 231 -14.25 -35.05 10.36
N ASP A 232 -15.15 -34.23 10.89
CA ASP A 232 -16.48 -34.68 11.36
C ASP A 232 -17.34 -35.24 10.19
N TYR A 233 -17.12 -34.78 8.95
CA TYR A 233 -17.74 -35.36 7.76
C TYR A 233 -17.12 -36.72 7.37
N VAL A 234 -15.79 -36.87 7.49
CA VAL A 234 -15.05 -38.08 7.09
C VAL A 234 -15.26 -39.24 8.07
N ASP A 235 -15.39 -38.95 9.36
CA ASP A 235 -15.53 -39.95 10.44
C ASP A 235 -16.96 -40.54 10.53
N GLY A 236 -17.93 -39.95 9.81
CA GLY A 236 -19.33 -40.35 9.88
C GLY A 236 -20.03 -39.80 11.12
N LYS A 237 -21.34 -39.54 11.02
CA LYS A 237 -22.14 -38.98 12.13
C LYS A 237 -22.39 -39.97 13.29
N ASP A 238 -21.94 -41.22 13.15
CA ASP A 238 -22.29 -42.32 14.03
C ASP A 238 -21.24 -42.51 15.16
N GLY A 239 -21.11 -41.48 16.00
CA GLY A 239 -20.84 -41.62 17.44
C GLY A 239 -19.44 -42.00 17.93
N GLU A 240 -18.61 -42.72 17.19
CA GLU A 240 -17.26 -43.10 17.63
C GLU A 240 -16.18 -42.45 16.76
N PHE A 241 -15.32 -41.65 17.38
CA PHE A 241 -14.18 -41.01 16.71
C PHE A 241 -13.12 -42.07 16.37
N GLU A 242 -13.23 -42.70 15.20
CA GLU A 242 -12.37 -43.79 14.78
C GLU A 242 -11.13 -43.24 14.05
N GLN A 243 -10.01 -43.20 14.77
CA GLN A 243 -8.71 -42.77 14.24
C GLN A 243 -8.04 -43.83 13.36
N GLY A 244 -8.78 -44.35 12.38
CA GLY A 244 -8.27 -45.28 11.38
C GLY A 244 -7.28 -44.63 10.42
N GLU A 245 -6.72 -45.44 9.51
CA GLU A 245 -5.73 -45.00 8.52
C GLU A 245 -6.26 -43.86 7.62
N LYS A 246 -7.54 -43.94 7.23
CA LYS A 246 -8.21 -42.91 6.43
C LYS A 246 -8.26 -41.57 7.16
N PHE A 247 -8.65 -41.56 8.44
CA PHE A 247 -8.66 -40.35 9.27
C PHE A 247 -7.28 -39.67 9.29
N TRP A 248 -6.22 -40.42 9.60
CA TRP A 248 -4.87 -39.88 9.69
C TRP A 248 -4.35 -39.34 8.35
N LYS A 249 -4.65 -40.05 7.26
CA LYS A 249 -4.25 -39.63 5.91
C LYS A 249 -4.95 -38.33 5.49
N GLU A 250 -6.25 -38.22 5.76
CA GLU A 250 -7.05 -37.02 5.46
C GLU A 250 -6.63 -35.84 6.34
N LEU A 251 -6.52 -36.03 7.66
CA LEU A 251 -6.04 -34.99 8.59
C LEU A 251 -4.66 -34.47 8.19
N HIS A 252 -3.71 -35.38 7.92
CA HIS A 252 -2.37 -34.99 7.51
C HIS A 252 -2.38 -34.28 6.15
N GLY A 253 -3.21 -34.73 5.21
CA GLY A 253 -3.39 -34.12 3.90
C GLY A 253 -3.90 -32.68 3.98
N GLU A 254 -4.98 -32.44 4.72
CA GLU A 254 -5.58 -31.10 4.88
C GLU A 254 -4.70 -30.16 5.69
N LEU A 255 -4.06 -30.66 6.75
CA LEU A 255 -3.13 -29.88 7.55
C LEU A 255 -1.92 -29.44 6.71
N LYS A 256 -1.31 -30.38 5.97
CA LYS A 256 -0.18 -30.09 5.08
C LYS A 256 -0.56 -29.12 3.97
N ARG A 257 -1.76 -29.25 3.40
CA ARG A 257 -2.26 -28.34 2.36
C ARG A 257 -2.46 -26.92 2.92
N SER A 258 -3.09 -26.80 4.09
CA SER A 258 -3.39 -25.52 4.73
C SER A 258 -2.12 -24.78 5.19
N ILE A 259 -1.22 -25.49 5.86
CA ILE A 259 0.07 -24.94 6.29
C ILE A 259 0.96 -24.63 5.08
N GLY A 260 0.94 -25.49 4.05
CA GLY A 260 1.68 -25.24 2.81
C GLY A 260 1.29 -23.91 2.16
N HIS A 261 0.01 -23.58 2.13
CA HIS A 261 -0.45 -22.29 1.61
C HIS A 261 -0.09 -21.11 2.53
N HIS A 262 -0.20 -21.27 3.86
CA HIS A 262 0.26 -20.26 4.80
C HIS A 262 1.74 -19.93 4.56
N VAL A 263 2.61 -20.94 4.47
CA VAL A 263 4.03 -20.78 4.16
C VAL A 263 4.24 -20.08 2.82
N GLU A 264 3.47 -20.44 1.78
CA GLU A 264 3.53 -19.78 0.48
C GLU A 264 3.20 -18.28 0.57
N VAL A 265 2.18 -17.90 1.35
CA VAL A 265 1.83 -16.49 1.61
C VAL A 265 2.98 -15.79 2.34
N LEU A 266 3.59 -16.41 3.34
CA LEU A 266 4.73 -15.85 4.08
C LEU A 266 5.94 -15.62 3.18
N VAL A 267 6.23 -16.54 2.26
CA VAL A 267 7.31 -16.38 1.26
C VAL A 267 7.04 -15.16 0.38
N HIS A 268 5.81 -14.97 -0.09
CA HIS A 268 5.48 -13.80 -0.91
C HIS A 268 5.49 -12.50 -0.11
N LEU A 269 5.13 -12.55 1.16
CA LEU A 269 5.25 -11.41 2.07
C LEU A 269 6.72 -11.03 2.29
N ASP A 270 7.62 -12.00 2.43
CA ASP A 270 9.05 -11.76 2.53
C ASP A 270 9.64 -11.18 1.24
N VAL A 271 9.20 -11.66 0.07
CA VAL A 271 9.54 -11.06 -1.23
C VAL A 271 9.09 -9.60 -1.31
N LEU A 272 7.91 -9.27 -0.78
CA LEU A 272 7.37 -7.91 -0.75
C LEU A 272 8.20 -6.96 0.15
N LYS A 273 8.86 -7.49 1.20
CA LYS A 273 9.73 -6.69 2.10
C LYS A 273 10.87 -5.99 1.36
N ASN A 274 11.39 -6.57 0.28
CA ASN A 274 12.40 -5.93 -0.56
C ASN A 274 11.93 -4.58 -1.12
N VAL A 275 10.62 -4.43 -1.36
CA VAL A 275 10.01 -3.18 -1.81
C VAL A 275 9.60 -2.31 -0.61
N THR A 276 8.93 -2.91 0.38
CA THR A 276 8.28 -2.14 1.45
C THR A 276 9.24 -1.61 2.49
N ASN A 277 10.36 -2.29 2.79
CA ASN A 277 11.22 -1.92 3.92
C ASN A 277 11.77 -0.48 3.80
N LEU A 278 12.43 -0.19 2.68
CA LEU A 278 12.99 1.15 2.44
C LEU A 278 11.89 2.17 2.13
N SER A 279 10.83 1.76 1.46
CA SER A 279 9.69 2.63 1.12
C SER A 279 8.93 3.11 2.37
N PHE A 280 8.69 2.22 3.35
CA PHE A 280 8.07 2.55 4.63
C PHE A 280 8.98 3.37 5.52
N LEU A 281 10.27 3.08 5.51
CA LEU A 281 11.25 3.90 6.21
C LEU A 281 11.20 5.35 5.69
N LEU A 282 11.28 5.51 4.38
CA LEU A 282 11.22 6.82 3.74
C LEU A 282 9.88 7.52 4.02
N LEU A 283 8.76 6.79 3.92
CA LEU A 283 7.43 7.32 4.25
C LEU A 283 7.40 7.85 5.69
N TYR A 284 7.86 7.08 6.67
CA TYR A 284 7.82 7.47 8.08
C TYR A 284 8.56 8.80 8.33
N TYR A 285 9.82 8.89 7.90
CA TYR A 285 10.63 10.09 8.14
C TYR A 285 10.17 11.29 7.31
N MET A 286 9.79 11.08 6.06
CA MET A 286 9.30 12.17 5.22
C MET A 286 7.93 12.68 5.68
N THR A 287 7.03 11.80 6.16
CA THR A 287 5.78 12.24 6.80
C THR A 287 6.06 13.09 8.02
N MET A 288 7.02 12.72 8.88
CA MET A 288 7.42 13.58 10.01
C MET A 288 7.91 14.95 9.56
N LEU A 289 8.77 15.02 8.53
CA LEU A 289 9.27 16.29 7.98
C LEU A 289 8.17 17.14 7.35
N ILE A 290 7.29 16.53 6.57
CA ILE A 290 6.16 17.21 5.90
C ILE A 290 5.18 17.74 6.94
N VAL A 291 4.88 16.97 8.00
CA VAL A 291 4.01 17.44 9.08
C VAL A 291 4.66 18.57 9.87
N ALA A 292 5.95 18.46 10.20
CA ALA A 292 6.67 19.55 10.86
C ALA A 292 6.65 20.83 10.02
N ALA A 293 6.93 20.74 8.71
CA ALA A 293 6.84 21.87 7.79
C ALA A 293 5.41 22.42 7.70
N GLY A 294 4.39 21.56 7.60
CA GLY A 294 2.99 21.96 7.56
C GLY A 294 2.54 22.69 8.82
N VAL A 295 2.97 22.24 10.00
CA VAL A 295 2.72 22.91 11.28
C VAL A 295 3.36 24.30 11.31
N LEU A 296 4.64 24.41 10.91
CA LEU A 296 5.34 25.69 10.87
C LEU A 296 4.66 26.69 9.92
N ILE A 297 4.25 26.22 8.74
CA ILE A 297 3.50 27.00 7.75
C ILE A 297 2.21 27.57 8.40
N LEU A 298 1.42 26.72 9.06
CA LEU A 298 0.16 27.09 9.68
C LEU A 298 0.33 28.06 10.86
N THR A 299 1.36 27.88 11.68
CA THR A 299 1.57 28.69 12.88
C THR A 299 2.11 30.09 12.55
N ILE A 300 3.03 30.19 11.59
CA ILE A 300 3.72 31.44 11.27
C ILE A 300 2.84 32.32 10.36
N TYR A 301 2.07 31.74 9.43
CA TYR A 301 1.32 32.50 8.43
C TYR A 301 -0.18 32.19 8.49
N PRO A 302 -0.99 33.03 9.17
CA PRO A 302 -2.43 32.79 9.34
C PRO A 302 -3.28 33.14 8.10
N VAL A 303 -2.68 33.59 6.99
CA VAL A 303 -3.42 33.92 5.76
C VAL A 303 -3.62 32.67 4.93
N VAL A 304 -4.87 32.29 4.67
CA VAL A 304 -5.22 31.11 3.87
C VAL A 304 -5.21 31.48 2.39
N ASP A 305 -4.03 31.35 1.77
CA ASP A 305 -3.85 31.29 0.32
C ASP A 305 -4.06 29.86 -0.23
N VAL A 306 -4.34 29.74 -1.53
CA VAL A 306 -4.51 28.50 -2.28
C VAL A 306 -3.35 27.55 -2.03
N PHE A 307 -2.11 28.06 -2.02
CA PHE A 307 -0.93 27.25 -1.76
C PHE A 307 -1.03 26.47 -0.44
N TYR A 308 -1.42 27.16 0.65
CA TYR A 308 -1.49 26.53 1.97
C TYR A 308 -2.57 25.46 2.04
N VAL A 309 -3.70 25.65 1.35
CA VAL A 309 -4.75 24.62 1.26
C VAL A 309 -4.19 23.34 0.65
N PHE A 310 -3.44 23.43 -0.45
CA PHE A 310 -2.78 22.26 -1.03
C PHE A 310 -1.66 21.70 -0.14
N ALA A 311 -0.86 22.54 0.51
CA ALA A 311 0.18 22.07 1.42
C ALA A 311 -0.40 21.25 2.58
N ILE A 312 -1.55 21.69 3.13
CA ILE A 312 -2.32 20.96 4.14
C ILE A 312 -2.89 19.66 3.56
N ASP A 313 -3.51 19.69 2.38
CA ASP A 313 -4.02 18.49 1.69
C ASP A 313 -2.91 17.44 1.52
N TYR A 314 -1.74 17.84 1.03
CA TYR A 314 -0.57 16.96 0.91
C TYR A 314 -0.10 16.39 2.25
N THR A 315 -0.09 17.22 3.30
CA THR A 315 0.30 16.79 4.65
C THR A 315 -0.67 15.76 5.21
N ILE A 316 -1.97 16.02 5.11
CA ILE A 316 -3.04 15.11 5.53
C ILE A 316 -2.96 13.81 4.74
N ARG A 317 -2.72 13.88 3.42
CA ARG A 317 -2.61 12.70 2.57
C ARG A 317 -1.50 11.75 3.02
N TYR A 318 -0.30 12.27 3.31
CA TYR A 318 0.81 11.43 3.80
C TYR A 318 0.61 10.92 5.24
N LEU A 319 -0.11 11.67 6.09
CA LEU A 319 -0.56 11.19 7.39
C LEU A 319 -1.51 10.01 7.25
N ILE A 320 -2.53 10.12 6.39
CA ILE A 320 -3.49 9.05 6.10
C ILE A 320 -2.75 7.84 5.51
N GLU A 321 -1.85 8.05 4.56
CA GLU A 321 -1.06 6.97 3.97
C GLU A 321 -0.21 6.24 5.03
N CYS A 322 0.47 6.98 5.90
CA CYS A 322 1.24 6.39 7.00
C CYS A 322 0.34 5.61 7.97
N PHE A 323 -0.83 6.15 8.32
CA PHE A 323 -1.82 5.46 9.15
C PHE A 323 -2.30 4.16 8.49
N VAL A 324 -2.68 4.20 7.21
CA VAL A 324 -3.19 3.05 6.47
C VAL A 324 -2.16 1.92 6.45
N PHE A 325 -0.88 2.22 6.23
CA PHE A 325 0.15 1.19 6.23
C PHE A 325 0.47 0.65 7.62
N CYS A 326 0.51 1.50 8.66
CA CYS A 326 0.61 1.04 10.05
C CYS A 326 -0.55 0.09 10.40
N ASN A 327 -1.78 0.46 10.05
CA ASN A 327 -2.97 -0.35 10.26
C ASN A 327 -2.94 -1.66 9.45
N MET A 328 -2.43 -1.63 8.21
CA MET A 328 -2.30 -2.81 7.38
C MET A 328 -1.30 -3.82 7.95
N VAL A 329 -0.14 -3.34 8.42
CA VAL A 329 0.88 -4.19 9.05
C VAL A 329 0.35 -4.79 10.35
N SER A 330 -0.30 -3.99 11.20
CA SER A 330 -0.98 -4.50 12.41
C SER A 330 -2.03 -5.57 12.07
N SER A 331 -2.88 -5.31 11.07
CA SER A 331 -3.91 -6.27 10.65
C SER A 331 -3.34 -7.57 10.07
N LEU A 332 -2.20 -7.51 9.37
CA LEU A 332 -1.49 -8.71 8.90
C LEU A 332 -0.98 -9.55 10.08
N ASN A 333 -0.35 -8.92 11.07
CA ASN A 333 0.11 -9.60 12.29
C ASN A 333 -1.05 -10.18 13.12
N GLU A 334 -2.19 -9.50 13.20
CA GLU A 334 -3.39 -10.02 13.86
C GLU A 334 -3.88 -11.30 13.19
N VAL A 335 -3.96 -11.34 11.85
CA VAL A 335 -4.37 -12.55 11.13
C VAL A 335 -3.32 -13.66 11.30
N GLN A 336 -2.02 -13.33 11.31
CA GLN A 336 -0.95 -14.29 11.59
C GLN A 336 -1.12 -14.96 12.96
N HIS A 337 -1.35 -14.17 14.00
CA HIS A 337 -1.57 -14.70 15.34
C HIS A 337 -2.87 -15.51 15.46
N ALA A 338 -3.94 -15.05 14.79
CA ALA A 338 -5.22 -15.75 14.77
C ALA A 338 -5.11 -17.15 14.16
N ILE A 339 -4.17 -17.41 13.25
CA ILE A 339 -3.91 -18.77 12.71
C ILE A 339 -3.50 -19.73 13.84
N GLY A 340 -2.53 -19.32 14.67
CA GLY A 340 -2.06 -20.12 15.79
C GLY A 340 -3.13 -20.34 16.86
N GLU A 341 -3.87 -19.28 17.20
CA GLU A 341 -4.98 -19.39 18.15
C GLU A 341 -6.09 -20.32 17.63
N THR A 342 -6.49 -20.16 16.37
CA THR A 342 -7.53 -20.97 15.75
C THR A 342 -7.12 -22.43 15.67
N LEU A 343 -5.84 -22.71 15.41
CA LEU A 343 -5.31 -24.06 15.38
C LEU A 343 -5.43 -24.73 16.76
N ILE A 344 -4.99 -24.09 17.85
CA ILE A 344 -5.05 -24.69 19.20
C ILE A 344 -6.48 -24.98 19.65
N HIS A 345 -7.43 -24.11 19.34
CA HIS A 345 -8.82 -24.23 19.81
C HIS A 345 -9.67 -25.22 19.00
N GLN A 346 -9.06 -25.97 18.07
CA GLN A 346 -9.76 -27.00 17.31
C GLN A 346 -10.15 -28.20 18.19
N ALA A 347 -11.44 -28.56 18.17
CA ALA A 347 -11.99 -29.65 18.97
C ALA A 347 -11.39 -31.03 18.62
N TRP A 348 -10.92 -31.23 17.39
CA TRP A 348 -10.30 -32.50 16.98
C TRP A 348 -8.92 -32.71 17.60
N ILE A 349 -8.21 -31.66 18.02
CA ILE A 349 -6.87 -31.77 18.63
C ILE A 349 -6.95 -32.51 19.97
N SER A 350 -7.93 -32.18 20.81
CA SER A 350 -8.12 -32.86 22.10
C SER A 350 -8.60 -34.31 21.95
N LYS A 351 -9.19 -34.65 20.80
CA LYS A 351 -9.63 -36.01 20.47
C LYS A 351 -8.50 -36.92 19.99
N LEU A 352 -7.34 -36.39 19.57
CA LEU A 352 -6.21 -37.19 19.05
C LEU A 352 -5.66 -38.15 20.12
N LYS A 353 -5.58 -39.45 19.80
CA LYS A 353 -5.09 -40.49 20.71
C LYS A 353 -3.83 -41.12 20.14
N PHE A 354 -2.83 -41.29 20.99
CA PHE A 354 -1.65 -42.05 20.60
C PHE A 354 -1.99 -43.54 20.56
N THR A 355 -1.79 -44.17 19.41
CA THR A 355 -1.87 -45.62 19.23
C THR A 355 -0.57 -46.11 18.61
N LYS A 356 -0.12 -47.32 19.00
CA LYS A 356 1.15 -47.87 18.51
C LYS A 356 1.15 -48.02 16.97
N GLN A 357 0.00 -48.41 16.41
CA GLN A 357 -0.21 -48.58 14.98
C GLN A 357 -0.04 -47.27 14.19
N PHE A 358 -0.55 -46.14 14.70
CA PHE A 358 -0.48 -44.84 14.03
C PHE A 358 0.54 -43.88 14.66
N SER A 359 1.55 -44.41 15.36
CA SER A 359 2.52 -43.62 16.12
C SER A 359 3.34 -42.64 15.26
N GLU A 360 3.63 -43.01 14.01
CA GLU A 360 4.32 -42.15 13.04
C GLU A 360 3.43 -40.96 12.61
N HIS A 361 2.18 -41.24 12.22
CA HIS A 361 1.21 -40.21 11.83
C HIS A 361 0.93 -39.23 12.97
N TYR A 362 0.71 -39.74 14.19
CA TYR A 362 0.51 -38.92 15.38
C TYR A 362 1.69 -37.97 15.61
N ARG A 363 2.93 -38.48 15.55
CA ARG A 363 4.15 -37.67 15.71
C ARG A 363 4.29 -36.62 14.61
N ALA A 364 4.01 -36.98 13.36
CA ALA A 364 4.09 -36.06 12.23
C ALA A 364 3.07 -34.92 12.34
N VAL A 365 1.80 -35.23 12.65
CA VAL A 365 0.74 -34.23 12.87
C VAL A 365 1.10 -33.32 14.05
N ARG A 366 1.51 -33.91 15.18
CA ARG A 366 1.91 -33.14 16.37
C ARG A 366 3.08 -32.20 16.07
N ALA A 367 4.11 -32.68 15.37
CA ALA A 367 5.25 -31.84 14.98
C ALA A 367 4.80 -30.69 14.06
N CYS A 368 3.92 -30.96 13.10
CA CYS A 368 3.38 -29.96 12.19
C CYS A 368 2.60 -28.86 12.92
N ILE A 369 1.73 -29.25 13.86
CA ILE A 369 0.97 -28.31 14.71
C ILE A 369 1.92 -27.44 15.54
N LEU A 370 2.94 -28.04 16.17
CA LEU A 370 3.90 -27.30 17.00
C LEU A 370 4.72 -26.30 16.19
N ILE A 371 5.19 -26.69 15.01
CA ILE A 371 5.93 -25.80 14.11
C ILE A 371 5.05 -24.62 13.69
N GLU A 372 3.82 -24.91 13.27
CA GLU A 372 2.86 -23.88 12.85
C GLU A 372 2.51 -22.92 13.99
N LEU A 373 2.36 -23.45 15.22
CA LEU A 373 2.16 -22.62 16.40
C LEU A 373 3.36 -21.70 16.68
N MET A 374 4.58 -22.22 16.55
CA MET A 374 5.79 -21.41 16.74
C MET A 374 5.92 -20.31 15.68
N GLU A 375 5.58 -20.58 14.42
CA GLU A 375 5.67 -19.59 13.34
C GLU A 375 4.51 -18.56 13.36
N SER A 376 3.29 -18.97 13.70
CA SER A 376 2.14 -18.05 13.86
C SER A 376 2.27 -17.08 15.05
N GLN A 377 3.06 -17.43 16.06
CA GLN A 377 3.38 -16.53 17.18
C GLN A 377 4.46 -15.49 16.85
N ARG A 378 5.18 -15.62 15.73
CA ARG A 378 6.17 -14.63 15.32
C ARG A 378 5.51 -13.50 14.57
N SER A 379 5.89 -12.27 14.91
CA SER A 379 5.60 -11.09 14.07
C SER A 379 6.14 -11.34 12.66
N LEU A 380 5.41 -10.86 11.64
CA LEU A 380 5.82 -10.91 10.24
C LEU A 380 7.06 -10.05 9.96
N ARG A 381 7.51 -9.22 10.93
CA ARG A 381 8.71 -8.37 10.85
C ARG A 381 8.72 -7.50 9.60
N ILE A 382 7.58 -6.88 9.30
CA ILE A 382 7.49 -5.86 8.25
C ILE A 382 8.13 -4.58 8.82
N ASN A 383 9.43 -4.43 8.58
CA ASN A 383 10.28 -3.44 9.23
C ASN A 383 10.55 -2.24 8.31
N CYS A 384 10.70 -1.06 8.90
CA CYS A 384 11.19 0.14 8.23
C CYS A 384 12.72 0.06 8.10
N GLY A 385 13.21 -0.56 7.02
CA GLY A 385 14.66 -0.66 6.74
C GLY A 385 15.46 -1.39 7.83
N GLY A 386 14.82 -2.31 8.56
CA GLY A 386 15.46 -3.05 9.66
C GLY A 386 15.56 -2.29 10.99
N MET A 387 15.13 -1.03 11.06
CA MET A 387 15.25 -0.23 12.30
C MET A 387 14.12 -0.47 13.30
N PHE A 388 12.87 -0.55 12.83
CA PHE A 388 11.70 -0.78 13.68
C PHE A 388 10.51 -1.29 12.86
N GLU A 389 9.52 -1.90 13.50
CA GLU A 389 8.27 -2.32 12.87
C GLU A 389 7.31 -1.14 12.66
N LEU A 390 6.68 -1.08 11.48
CA LEU A 390 5.69 -0.05 11.16
C LEU A 390 4.35 -0.40 11.84
N THR A 391 4.17 0.05 13.09
CA THR A 391 2.97 -0.25 13.88
C THR A 391 2.13 0.99 14.16
N LEU A 392 0.86 0.78 14.53
CA LEU A 392 -0.03 1.87 14.93
C LEU A 392 0.55 2.72 16.08
N ALA A 393 1.28 2.11 17.02
CA ALA A 393 1.96 2.81 18.09
C ALA A 393 3.00 3.83 17.59
N LYS A 394 3.71 3.52 16.50
CA LYS A 394 4.66 4.46 15.87
C LYS A 394 3.95 5.63 15.20
N PHE A 395 2.79 5.39 14.60
CA PHE A 395 1.94 6.46 14.06
C PHE A 395 1.44 7.40 15.17
N THR A 396 0.94 6.85 16.29
CA THR A 396 0.54 7.65 17.46
C THR A 396 1.69 8.54 17.96
N ARG A 397 2.93 8.03 17.93
CA ARG A 397 4.11 8.84 18.26
C ARG A 397 4.30 10.01 17.30
N ILE A 398 4.13 9.82 15.99
CA ILE A 398 4.18 10.94 15.03
C ILE A 398 3.13 11.99 15.40
N ILE A 399 1.87 11.58 15.59
CA ILE A 399 0.77 12.51 15.91
C ILE A 399 1.05 13.28 17.21
N ASN A 400 1.48 12.59 18.27
CA ASN A 400 1.78 13.23 19.54
C ASN A 400 2.95 14.21 19.41
N THR A 401 4.02 13.83 18.71
CA THR A 401 5.16 14.73 18.47
C THR A 401 4.76 15.95 17.63
N SER A 402 3.95 15.76 16.59
CA SER A 402 3.42 16.84 15.77
C SER A 402 2.53 17.78 16.57
N TYR A 403 1.64 17.25 17.40
CA TYR A 403 0.79 18.04 18.30
C TYR A 403 1.61 18.85 19.32
N SER A 404 2.59 18.21 19.97
CA SER A 404 3.49 18.89 20.91
C SER A 404 4.29 20.00 20.23
N LEU A 405 4.78 19.76 19.01
CA LEU A 405 5.47 20.78 18.22
C LEU A 405 4.54 21.95 17.87
N SER A 406 3.31 21.67 17.43
CA SER A 406 2.30 22.71 17.15
C SER A 406 2.01 23.56 18.38
N LEU A 407 1.80 22.92 19.54
CA LEU A 407 1.50 23.62 20.79
C LEU A 407 2.69 24.46 21.27
N PHE A 408 3.90 23.92 21.19
CA PHE A 408 5.13 24.64 21.49
C PHE A 408 5.25 25.89 20.60
N MET A 409 5.12 25.73 19.28
CA MET A 409 5.22 26.86 18.34
C MET A 409 4.11 27.90 18.56
N ALA A 410 2.89 27.47 18.88
CA ALA A 410 1.79 28.38 19.21
C ALA A 410 2.09 29.19 20.48
N ASN A 411 2.68 28.56 21.51
CA ASN A 411 3.07 29.24 22.74
C ASN A 411 4.21 30.24 22.54
N PHE A 412 5.13 30.02 21.58
CA PHE A 412 6.17 30.99 21.24
C PHE A 412 5.67 32.20 20.43
N ARG A 413 4.45 32.10 19.86
CA ARG A 413 3.84 33.17 19.07
C ARG A 413 3.04 34.16 19.93
N ASN A 414 2.50 33.69 21.05
CA ASN A 414 1.84 34.52 22.07
C ASN A 414 2.90 35.13 22.99
#